data_AF-A0A1F2T5M9-F1
#
_entry.id   AF-A0A1F2T5M9-F1
#
_cell.length_a   1.000
_cell.length_b   1.000
_cell.length_c   1.000
_cell.angle_alpha   90.00
_cell.angle_beta   90.00
_cell.angle_gamma   90.00
#
_symmetry.space_group_name_H-M   'P 1'
#
loop_
_entity.id
_entity.type
_entity.pdbx_description
1 polymer ?
#
loop_
_entity_poly.entity_id
_entity_poly.type
_entity_poly.pdbx_seq_one_letter_code
_entity_poly.pdbx_strand_id
1 'polypeptide(L)'
;MPCIDKSESEMWETDLAPFRALAPRLPMIMVAHAAYPLLEGKWSANGTTLPASLSFILISALLQHRIGFSGLVLSDDLEMGALEGRSIEQAAIDALWAGCDLLLVCRKAHNVRRVCEALRQEAERDSGFRALIEQAAAKVLRLRQTLPSRPVAARPFSDWSVLRQQIQELTAVVRARCAISEPRP
;
A
#
# COMPACT_ATOMS: atom_id res chain seq x y z
N MET A 1 -7.46 -11.53 5.67
CA MET A 1 -6.09 -10.96 5.72
C MET A 1 -5.11 -12.07 6.08
N PRO A 2 -3.97 -12.25 5.37
CA PRO A 2 -2.91 -13.16 5.79
C PRO A 2 -2.30 -12.75 7.13
N CYS A 3 -1.92 -13.73 7.96
CA CYS A 3 -1.29 -13.50 9.25
C CYS A 3 0.10 -14.16 9.27
N ILE A 4 1.13 -13.40 9.62
CA ILE A 4 2.51 -13.86 9.70
C ILE A 4 2.91 -13.95 11.17
N ASP A 5 3.05 -15.18 11.64
CA ASP A 5 3.43 -15.51 13.01
C ASP A 5 4.94 -15.80 13.09
N LYS A 6 5.74 -14.76 12.85
CA LYS A 6 7.20 -14.80 12.96
C LYS A 6 7.69 -13.69 13.86
N SER A 7 8.70 -13.98 14.66
CA SER A 7 9.38 -12.98 15.46
C SER A 7 10.12 -11.97 14.58
N GLU A 8 10.37 -10.79 15.13
CA GLU A 8 11.14 -9.76 14.42
C GLU A 8 12.56 -10.26 14.07
N SER A 9 13.19 -11.06 14.94
CA SER A 9 14.51 -11.65 14.67
C SER A 9 14.51 -12.63 13.51
N GLU A 10 13.49 -13.49 13.42
CA GLU A 10 13.38 -14.42 12.29
C GLU A 10 13.19 -13.66 10.97
N MET A 11 12.24 -12.73 10.94
CA MET A 11 12.01 -11.93 9.74
C MET A 11 13.21 -11.06 9.36
N TRP A 12 13.98 -10.57 10.34
CA TRP A 12 15.18 -9.78 10.09
C TRP A 12 16.23 -10.54 9.27
N GLU A 13 16.38 -11.83 9.54
CA GLU A 13 17.32 -12.72 8.86
C GLU A 13 16.75 -13.31 7.56
N THR A 14 15.43 -13.45 7.44
CA THR A 14 14.79 -14.01 6.24
C THR A 14 14.03 -12.97 5.42
N ASP A 15 12.81 -12.63 5.82
CA ASP A 15 11.84 -11.92 5.00
C ASP A 15 12.27 -10.47 4.68
N LEU A 16 12.97 -9.82 5.62
CA LEU A 16 13.44 -8.44 5.52
C LEU A 16 14.86 -8.32 4.94
N ALA A 17 15.63 -9.42 4.87
CA ALA A 17 16.97 -9.43 4.32
C ALA A 17 17.08 -8.80 2.91
N PRO A 18 16.20 -9.14 1.92
CA PRO A 18 16.27 -8.50 0.61
C PRO A 18 15.95 -6.99 0.67
N PHE A 19 15.00 -6.57 1.51
CA PHE A 19 14.63 -5.17 1.65
C PHE A 19 15.76 -4.36 2.30
N ARG A 20 16.45 -4.91 3.30
CA ARG A 20 17.64 -4.29 3.91
C ARG A 20 18.77 -4.10 2.91
N ALA A 21 19.07 -5.13 2.11
CA ALA A 21 20.12 -5.04 1.10
C ALA A 21 19.80 -4.06 -0.03
N LEU A 22 18.51 -3.93 -0.40
CA LEU A 22 18.09 -3.13 -1.55
C LEU A 22 17.57 -1.73 -1.19
N ALA A 23 17.27 -1.44 0.08
CA ALA A 23 16.70 -0.16 0.53
C ALA A 23 17.43 1.08 -0.02
N PRO A 24 18.78 1.14 -0.07
CA PRO A 24 19.48 2.32 -0.61
C PRO A 24 19.32 2.50 -2.13
N ARG A 25 18.82 1.50 -2.84
CA ARG A 25 18.74 1.44 -4.31
C ARG A 25 17.31 1.49 -4.83
N LEU A 26 16.33 1.17 -4.00
CA LEU A 26 14.93 1.12 -4.40
C LEU A 26 14.32 2.52 -4.32
N PRO A 27 13.67 3.02 -5.39
CA PRO A 27 12.97 4.29 -5.33
C PRO A 27 11.65 4.19 -4.55
N MET A 28 11.10 2.97 -4.45
CA MET A 28 9.76 2.70 -3.98
C MET A 28 9.68 1.29 -3.35
N ILE A 29 8.91 1.15 -2.27
CA ILE A 29 8.53 -0.13 -1.66
C ILE A 29 7.02 -0.13 -1.44
N MET A 30 6.36 -1.24 -1.76
CA MET A 30 4.93 -1.44 -1.49
C MET A 30 4.73 -2.29 -0.24
N VAL A 31 3.74 -1.94 0.58
CA VAL A 31 3.42 -2.61 1.84
C VAL A 31 2.07 -3.33 1.72
N ALA A 32 2.12 -4.65 1.83
CA ALA A 32 0.95 -5.52 1.73
C ALA A 32 0.02 -5.43 2.95
N HIS A 33 -1.24 -5.82 2.76
CA HIS A 33 -2.20 -5.98 3.85
C HIS A 33 -2.04 -7.34 4.55
N ALA A 34 -0.95 -7.52 5.30
CA ALA A 34 -0.71 -8.69 6.14
C ALA A 34 -0.61 -8.28 7.62
N ALA A 35 -1.08 -9.13 8.53
CA ALA A 35 -0.94 -8.92 9.97
C ALA A 35 0.37 -9.52 10.50
N TYR A 36 1.02 -8.82 11.43
CA TYR A 36 2.24 -9.28 12.11
C TYR A 36 2.06 -9.16 13.63
N PRO A 37 1.28 -10.05 14.28
CA PRO A 37 0.89 -9.89 15.68
C PRO A 37 2.08 -9.78 16.65
N LEU A 38 3.16 -10.51 16.38
CA LEU A 38 4.37 -10.51 17.21
C LEU A 38 5.18 -9.21 17.13
N LEU A 39 4.98 -8.39 16.08
CA LEU A 39 5.64 -7.08 15.92
C LEU A 39 4.74 -5.95 16.39
N GLU A 40 3.44 -6.06 16.14
CA GLU A 40 2.46 -5.03 16.53
C GLU A 40 2.28 -5.00 18.06
N GLY A 41 2.38 -6.16 18.73
CA GLY A 41 2.30 -6.27 20.18
C GLY A 41 1.06 -5.58 20.76
N LYS A 42 1.26 -4.69 21.75
CA LYS A 42 0.19 -3.93 22.42
C LYS A 42 -0.39 -2.79 21.59
N TRP A 43 0.21 -2.44 20.44
CA TRP A 43 -0.30 -1.39 19.55
C TRP A 43 -1.48 -1.83 18.68
N SER A 44 -1.87 -3.10 18.80
CA SER A 44 -3.11 -3.66 18.26
C SER A 44 -4.33 -2.88 18.78
N ALA A 45 -4.94 -2.07 17.91
CA ALA A 45 -6.10 -1.27 18.25
C ALA A 45 -7.28 -2.19 18.64
N ASN A 46 -7.80 -2.03 19.87
CA ASN A 46 -8.90 -2.83 20.41
C ASN A 46 -8.67 -4.35 20.37
N GLY A 47 -7.42 -4.81 20.43
CA GLY A 47 -7.07 -6.24 20.34
C GLY A 47 -7.11 -6.82 18.93
N THR A 48 -7.31 -6.00 17.90
CA THR A 48 -7.26 -6.41 16.50
C THR A 48 -5.98 -5.93 15.83
N THR A 49 -5.14 -6.88 15.41
CA THR A 49 -3.85 -6.59 14.76
C THR A 49 -4.07 -5.80 13.49
N LEU A 50 -3.39 -4.65 13.37
CA LEU A 50 -3.47 -3.85 12.16
C LEU A 50 -2.75 -4.53 11.00
N PRO A 51 -3.27 -4.41 9.77
CA PRO A 51 -2.51 -4.73 8.57
C PRO A 51 -1.25 -3.85 8.50
N ALA A 52 -0.16 -4.38 7.96
CA ALA A 52 1.12 -3.68 7.86
C ALA A 52 1.04 -2.33 7.15
N SER A 53 0.18 -2.21 6.13
CA SER A 53 -0.05 -0.95 5.40
C SER A 53 -0.63 0.17 6.28
N LEU A 54 -1.19 -0.16 7.44
CA LEU A 54 -1.80 0.77 8.40
C LEU A 54 -1.00 0.84 9.71
N SER A 55 0.14 0.16 9.81
CA SER A 55 0.94 0.05 11.03
C SER A 55 2.10 1.03 11.02
N PHE A 56 2.08 1.98 11.95
CA PHE A 56 3.22 2.87 12.20
C PHE A 56 4.47 2.09 12.62
N ILE A 57 4.31 0.99 13.36
CA ILE A 57 5.43 0.17 13.81
C ILE A 57 6.13 -0.48 12.62
N LEU A 58 5.38 -1.04 11.68
CA LEU A 58 5.96 -1.75 10.54
C LEU A 58 6.50 -0.80 9.47
N ILE A 59 5.83 0.33 9.23
CA ILE A 59 6.25 1.28 8.19
C ILE A 59 7.26 2.27 8.74
N SER A 60 6.87 3.11 9.70
CA SER A 60 7.75 4.18 10.18
C SER A 60 8.90 3.62 11.01
N ALA A 61 8.60 2.84 12.07
CA ALA A 61 9.65 2.39 12.99
C ALA A 61 10.57 1.31 12.37
N LEU A 62 10.02 0.31 11.70
CA LEU A 62 10.81 -0.78 11.11
C LEU A 62 11.36 -0.42 9.73
N LEU A 63 10.52 -0.13 8.74
CA LEU A 63 10.97 0.08 7.37
C LEU A 63 11.75 1.39 7.20
N GLN A 64 11.21 2.52 7.66
CA GLN A 64 11.85 3.83 7.44
C GLN A 64 13.02 4.06 8.40
N HIS A 65 12.84 3.77 9.70
CA HIS A 65 13.88 4.04 10.70
C HIS A 65 14.90 2.89 10.87
N ARG A 66 14.46 1.66 11.16
CA ARG A 66 15.38 0.56 11.47
C ARG A 66 16.09 0.01 10.23
N ILE A 67 15.37 -0.17 9.12
CA ILE A 67 15.96 -0.57 7.83
C ILE A 67 16.63 0.62 7.13
N GLY A 68 16.17 1.85 7.38
CA GLY A 68 16.74 3.06 6.78
C GLY A 68 16.24 3.33 5.37
N PHE A 69 15.03 2.86 5.01
CA PHE A 69 14.45 3.14 3.71
C PHE A 69 13.95 4.60 3.61
N SER A 70 14.46 5.33 2.62
CA SER A 70 14.15 6.76 2.40
C SER A 70 13.39 7.05 1.10
N GLY A 71 12.99 6.01 0.36
CA GLY A 71 12.19 6.15 -0.86
C GLY A 71 10.70 6.36 -0.57
N LEU A 72 9.85 6.15 -1.58
CA LEU A 72 8.39 6.21 -1.39
C LEU A 72 7.85 4.90 -0.84
N VAL A 73 6.96 5.00 0.13
CA VAL A 73 6.18 3.86 0.62
C VAL A 73 4.79 3.87 -0.04
N LEU A 74 4.45 2.79 -0.71
CA LEU A 74 3.14 2.59 -1.36
C LEU A 74 2.29 1.66 -0.50
N SER A 75 1.02 1.96 -0.34
CA SER A 75 0.08 0.95 0.15
C SER A 75 -0.20 -0.09 -0.93
N ASP A 76 -0.59 -1.30 -0.54
CA ASP A 76 -1.39 -2.18 -1.40
C ASP A 76 -2.81 -1.59 -1.61
N ASP A 77 -3.63 -2.22 -2.47
CA ASP A 77 -4.97 -1.73 -2.82
C ASP A 77 -5.90 -1.63 -1.60
N LEU A 78 -6.21 -0.40 -1.18
CA LEU A 78 -7.06 -0.10 -0.03
C LEU A 78 -8.50 -0.61 -0.20
N GLU A 79 -8.89 -1.05 -1.40
CA GLU A 79 -10.19 -1.67 -1.64
C GLU A 79 -10.19 -3.20 -1.44
N MET A 80 -9.07 -3.80 -1.03
CA MET A 80 -8.97 -5.21 -0.69
C MET A 80 -9.69 -5.55 0.63
N GLY A 81 -10.34 -6.72 0.69
CA GLY A 81 -11.06 -7.19 1.88
C GLY A 81 -10.17 -7.45 3.11
N ALA A 82 -8.85 -7.31 2.99
CA ALA A 82 -7.95 -7.37 4.14
C ALA A 82 -8.14 -6.19 5.11
N LEU A 83 -8.85 -5.13 4.70
CA LEU A 83 -9.21 -3.96 5.52
C LEU A 83 -10.66 -3.99 6.03
N GLU A 84 -11.30 -5.17 6.02
CA GLU A 84 -12.69 -5.35 6.49
C GLU A 84 -12.90 -4.74 7.89
N GLY A 85 -13.97 -3.95 8.04
CA GLY A 85 -14.30 -3.22 9.27
C GLY A 85 -13.84 -1.76 9.31
N ARG A 86 -13.05 -1.30 8.32
CA ARG A 86 -12.72 0.13 8.14
C ARG A 86 -13.38 0.70 6.89
N SER A 87 -13.76 1.98 6.96
CA SER A 87 -14.11 2.73 5.74
C SER A 87 -12.84 2.99 4.93
N ILE A 88 -12.97 3.17 3.61
CA ILE A 88 -11.81 3.47 2.77
C ILE A 88 -11.19 4.83 3.13
N GLU A 89 -12.02 5.77 3.57
CA GLU A 89 -11.58 7.06 4.08
C GLU A 89 -10.68 6.91 5.30
N GLN A 90 -11.09 6.10 6.28
CA GLN A 90 -10.30 5.88 7.49
C GLN A 90 -9.02 5.11 7.17
N ALA A 91 -9.10 4.08 6.31
CA ALA A 91 -7.92 3.33 5.88
C ALA A 91 -6.88 4.23 5.19
N ALA A 92 -7.31 5.21 4.39
CA ALA A 92 -6.42 6.16 3.74
C ALA A 92 -5.73 7.10 4.75
N ILE A 93 -6.48 7.61 5.73
CA ILE A 93 -5.94 8.46 6.81
C ILE A 93 -4.92 7.66 7.64
N ASP A 94 -5.29 6.44 8.04
CA ASP A 94 -4.42 5.56 8.84
C ASP A 94 -3.14 5.18 8.08
N ALA A 95 -3.23 4.91 6.78
CA ALA A 95 -2.06 4.59 5.95
C ALA A 95 -1.06 5.75 5.87
N LEU A 96 -1.54 6.99 5.77
CA LEU A 96 -0.70 8.19 5.81
C LEU A 96 -0.05 8.37 7.18
N TRP A 97 -0.82 8.20 8.26
CA TRP A 97 -0.28 8.24 9.63
C TRP A 97 0.77 7.14 9.88
N ALA A 98 0.60 5.97 9.27
CA ALA A 98 1.57 4.89 9.35
C ALA A 98 2.89 5.22 8.63
N GLY A 99 2.86 6.12 7.64
CA GLY A 99 4.01 6.58 6.89
C GLY A 99 3.99 6.21 5.39
N CYS A 100 2.84 5.79 4.84
CA CYS A 100 2.68 5.65 3.39
C CYS A 100 2.72 7.02 2.70
N ASP A 101 3.35 7.08 1.54
CA ASP A 101 3.43 8.30 0.72
C ASP A 101 2.46 8.27 -0.47
N LEU A 102 2.06 7.08 -0.92
CA LEU A 102 1.18 6.90 -2.07
C LEU A 102 0.17 5.78 -1.80
N LEU A 103 -1.11 6.11 -1.96
CA LEU A 103 -2.23 5.21 -1.64
C LEU A 103 -2.84 4.63 -2.91
N LEU A 104 -3.01 3.31 -2.95
CA LEU A 104 -3.63 2.63 -4.09
C LEU A 104 -5.12 2.41 -3.86
N VAL A 105 -5.93 2.87 -4.80
CA VAL A 105 -7.40 2.69 -4.84
C VAL A 105 -7.76 2.24 -6.25
N CYS A 106 -7.91 0.93 -6.45
CA CYS A 106 -7.79 0.33 -7.78
C CYS A 106 -9.11 -0.12 -8.44
N ARG A 107 -10.21 -0.20 -7.70
CA ARG A 107 -11.46 -0.84 -8.14
C ARG A 107 -12.55 0.16 -8.50
N LYS A 108 -12.86 1.11 -7.61
CA LYS A 108 -14.02 2.00 -7.74
C LYS A 108 -13.60 3.47 -7.83
N ALA A 109 -13.82 4.10 -8.99
CA ALA A 109 -13.47 5.50 -9.19
C ALA A 109 -14.12 6.48 -8.19
N HIS A 110 -15.33 6.17 -7.67
CA HIS A 110 -15.96 7.01 -6.65
C HIS A 110 -15.22 6.96 -5.30
N ASN A 111 -14.53 5.86 -5.00
CA ASN A 111 -13.75 5.72 -3.78
C ASN A 111 -12.52 6.62 -3.79
N VAL A 112 -11.92 6.86 -4.96
CA VAL A 112 -10.84 7.86 -5.10
C VAL A 112 -11.32 9.24 -4.63
N ARG A 113 -12.51 9.67 -5.07
CA ARG A 113 -13.08 10.96 -4.67
C ARG A 113 -13.35 11.03 -3.16
N ARG A 114 -13.90 9.96 -2.59
CA ARG A 114 -14.17 9.85 -1.14
C ARG A 114 -12.88 9.97 -0.32
N VAL A 115 -11.83 9.26 -0.74
CA VAL A 115 -10.51 9.33 -0.11
C VAL A 115 -9.95 10.75 -0.22
N CYS A 116 -9.90 11.35 -1.41
CA CYS A 116 -9.40 12.72 -1.57
C CYS A 116 -10.13 13.73 -0.68
N GLU A 117 -11.46 13.63 -0.60
CA GLU A 117 -12.27 14.52 0.23
C GLU A 117 -12.00 14.31 1.73
N ALA A 118 -11.90 13.06 2.18
CA ALA A 118 -11.56 12.75 3.58
C ALA A 118 -10.18 13.27 3.96
N LEU A 119 -9.17 13.07 3.10
CA LEU A 119 -7.82 13.57 3.33
C LEU A 119 -7.78 15.10 3.39
N ARG A 120 -8.55 15.78 2.53
CA ARG A 120 -8.68 17.25 2.55
C ARG A 120 -9.28 17.73 3.87
N GLN A 121 -10.40 17.14 4.29
CA GLN A 121 -11.08 17.50 5.54
C GLN A 121 -10.18 17.28 6.75
N GLU A 122 -9.43 16.18 6.79
CA GLU A 122 -8.51 15.90 7.88
C GLU A 122 -7.33 16.89 7.90
N ALA A 123 -6.77 17.25 6.74
CA ALA A 123 -5.70 18.24 6.64
C ALA A 123 -6.14 19.66 7.02
N GLU A 124 -7.43 19.99 6.83
CA GLU A 124 -8.01 21.26 7.29
C GLU A 124 -8.16 21.30 8.82
N ARG A 125 -8.34 20.14 9.45
CA ARG A 125 -8.53 20.00 10.91
C ARG A 125 -7.22 19.85 11.66
N ASP A 126 -6.27 19.12 11.10
CA ASP A 126 -5.00 18.78 11.73
C ASP A 126 -3.81 19.27 10.89
N SER A 127 -3.10 20.26 11.44
CA SER A 127 -1.90 20.83 10.80
C SER A 127 -0.73 19.85 10.67
N GLY A 128 -0.61 18.87 11.56
CA GLY A 128 0.36 17.80 11.49
C GLY A 128 0.02 16.82 10.38
N PHE A 129 -1.26 16.47 10.23
CA PHE A 129 -1.70 15.65 9.09
C PHE A 129 -1.48 16.34 7.75
N ARG A 130 -1.78 17.64 7.68
CA ARG A 130 -1.45 18.45 6.49
C ARG A 130 0.03 18.39 6.15
N ALA A 131 0.91 18.52 7.14
CA ALA A 131 2.35 18.42 6.93
C ALA A 131 2.76 17.03 6.39
N LEU A 132 2.12 15.95 6.85
CA LEU A 132 2.35 14.60 6.31
C LEU A 132 2.00 14.51 4.82
N ILE A 133 0.83 15.03 4.40
CA ILE A 133 0.44 15.06 2.98
C ILE A 133 1.44 15.87 2.15
N GLU A 134 1.84 17.05 2.63
CA GLU A 134 2.82 17.90 1.93
C GLU A 134 4.17 17.20 1.76
N GLN A 135 4.65 16.50 2.79
CA GLN A 135 5.88 15.71 2.73
C GLN A 135 5.77 14.55 1.74
N ALA A 136 4.68 13.78 1.77
CA ALA A 136 4.41 12.70 0.83
C ALA A 136 4.37 13.22 -0.61
N ALA A 137 3.61 14.29 -0.86
CA ALA A 137 3.53 14.93 -2.17
C ALA A 137 4.90 15.42 -2.67
N ALA A 138 5.71 16.03 -1.80
CA ALA A 138 7.05 16.47 -2.15
C ALA A 138 7.96 15.30 -2.55
N LYS A 139 7.92 14.16 -1.84
CA LYS A 139 8.66 12.95 -2.25
C LYS A 139 8.19 12.44 -3.61
N VAL A 140 6.88 12.38 -3.85
CA VAL A 140 6.31 11.91 -5.13
C VAL A 140 6.75 12.81 -6.28
N LEU A 141 6.68 14.13 -6.11
CA LEU A 141 7.12 15.09 -7.11
C LEU A 141 8.63 14.99 -7.39
N ARG A 142 9.46 14.84 -6.34
CA ARG A 142 10.90 14.61 -6.50
C ARG A 142 11.18 13.35 -7.30
N LEU A 143 10.54 12.22 -6.97
CA LEU A 143 10.75 10.99 -7.72
C LEU A 143 10.31 11.16 -9.19
N ARG A 144 9.15 11.77 -9.44
CA ARG A 144 8.63 12.01 -10.79
C ARG A 144 9.62 12.78 -11.68
N GLN A 145 10.38 13.73 -11.11
CA GLN A 145 11.40 14.49 -11.86
C GLN A 145 12.60 13.64 -12.30
N THR A 146 12.87 12.54 -11.61
CA THR A 146 13.97 11.62 -11.96
C THR A 146 13.56 10.57 -12.99
N LEU A 147 12.25 10.33 -13.12
CA LEU A 147 11.73 9.37 -14.09
C LEU A 147 11.82 9.97 -15.50
N PRO A 148 12.24 9.20 -16.51
CA PRO A 148 12.24 9.67 -17.88
C PRO A 148 10.82 10.13 -18.24
N SER A 149 10.72 11.36 -18.77
CA SER A 149 9.48 11.86 -19.35
C SER A 149 9.17 11.01 -20.58
N ARG A 150 8.53 9.86 -20.37
CA ARG A 150 7.89 9.15 -21.46
C ARG A 150 6.76 10.07 -21.87
N PRO A 151 6.72 10.61 -23.11
CA PRO A 151 5.48 11.09 -23.64
C PRO A 151 4.57 9.86 -23.58
N VAL A 152 3.70 9.81 -22.57
CA VAL A 152 2.48 9.05 -22.69
C VAL A 152 1.82 9.80 -23.83
N ALA A 153 2.01 9.31 -25.06
CA ALA A 153 1.08 9.61 -26.12
C ALA A 153 -0.25 9.29 -25.45
N ALA A 154 -0.99 10.34 -25.09
CA ALA A 154 -2.30 10.20 -24.51
C ALA A 154 -3.10 9.57 -25.64
N ARG A 155 -3.06 8.24 -25.74
CA ARG A 155 -4.16 7.51 -26.32
C ARG A 155 -5.28 7.91 -25.39
N PRO A 156 -6.26 8.71 -25.86
CA PRO A 156 -7.43 8.92 -25.06
C PRO A 156 -7.92 7.50 -24.75
N PHE A 157 -7.91 7.09 -23.49
CA PHE A 157 -8.70 5.94 -23.08
C PHE A 157 -10.13 6.44 -23.15
N SER A 158 -10.65 6.51 -24.38
CA SER A 158 -11.99 7.03 -24.67
C SER A 158 -13.06 6.10 -24.10
N ASP A 159 -12.69 4.86 -23.78
CA ASP A 159 -13.62 3.88 -23.25
C ASP A 159 -12.97 2.94 -22.22
N TRP A 160 -13.21 3.24 -20.94
CA TRP A 160 -12.83 2.40 -19.80
C TRP A 160 -13.48 1.02 -19.83
N SER A 161 -14.59 0.85 -20.56
CA SER A 161 -15.27 -0.44 -20.68
C SER A 161 -14.43 -1.42 -21.49
N VAL A 162 -13.75 -0.96 -22.54
CA VAL A 162 -12.91 -1.81 -23.41
C VAL A 162 -11.70 -2.34 -22.66
N LEU A 163 -10.97 -1.49 -21.93
CA LEU A 163 -9.83 -1.93 -21.13
C LEU A 163 -10.28 -2.89 -20.01
N ARG A 164 -11.42 -2.58 -19.36
CA ARG A 164 -12.00 -3.45 -18.33
C ARG A 164 -12.37 -4.82 -18.90
N GLN A 165 -12.99 -4.84 -20.08
CA GLN A 165 -13.37 -6.07 -20.78
C GLN A 165 -12.11 -6.89 -21.12
N GLN A 166 -11.07 -6.28 -21.69
CA GLN A 166 -9.83 -6.96 -22.01
C GLN A 166 -9.14 -7.55 -20.77
N ILE A 167 -9.14 -6.83 -19.64
CA ILE A 167 -8.63 -7.33 -18.37
C ILE A 167 -9.48 -8.51 -17.85
N GLN A 168 -10.80 -8.43 -17.97
CA GLN A 168 -11.71 -9.51 -17.56
C GLN A 168 -11.52 -10.77 -18.42
N GLU A 169 -11.41 -10.62 -19.74
CA GLU A 169 -11.12 -11.71 -20.68
C GLU A 169 -9.78 -12.38 -20.36
N LEU A 170 -8.72 -11.59 -20.16
CA LEU A 170 -7.42 -12.10 -19.75
C LEU A 170 -7.49 -12.82 -18.40
N THR A 171 -8.20 -12.26 -17.42
CA THR A 171 -8.38 -12.87 -16.10
C THR A 171 -9.11 -14.21 -16.20
N ALA A 172 -10.12 -14.33 -17.06
CA ALA A 172 -10.84 -15.57 -17.30
C ALA A 172 -9.93 -16.64 -17.92
N VAL A 173 -9.09 -16.26 -18.90
CA VAL A 173 -8.09 -17.16 -19.50
C VAL A 173 -7.09 -17.65 -18.46
N VAL A 174 -6.56 -16.75 -17.61
CA VAL A 174 -5.61 -17.11 -16.55
C VAL A 174 -6.25 -18.07 -15.56
N ARG A 175 -7.47 -17.79 -15.09
CA ARG A 175 -8.19 -18.69 -14.17
C ARG A 175 -8.46 -20.07 -14.76
N ALA A 176 -8.87 -20.13 -16.03
CA ALA A 176 -9.09 -21.38 -16.74
C ALA A 176 -7.80 -22.22 -16.88
N ARG A 177 -6.65 -21.55 -17.03
CA ARG A 177 -5.33 -22.21 -17.11
C ARG A 177 -4.75 -22.60 -15.77
N CYS A 178 -5.02 -21.83 -14.71
CA CYS A 178 -4.56 -22.13 -13.35
C CYS A 178 -5.40 -23.20 -12.62
N ALA A 179 -6.61 -23.53 -13.12
CA ALA A 179 -7.45 -24.59 -12.57
C ALA A 179 -6.93 -26.03 -12.84
N ILE A 180 -5.69 -26.19 -13.32
CA ILE A 180 -5.02 -27.48 -13.50
C ILE A 180 -3.85 -27.58 -12.51
N SER A 181 -4.14 -27.70 -11.21
CA SER A 181 -3.31 -28.39 -10.23
C SER A 181 -4.04 -28.52 -8.88
N GLU A 182 -4.99 -29.43 -8.79
CA GLU A 182 -5.26 -30.09 -7.50
C GLU A 182 -4.47 -31.41 -7.48
N PRO A 183 -3.73 -31.73 -6.40
CA PRO A 183 -3.16 -33.06 -6.26
C PRO A 183 -4.32 -34.06 -6.07
N ARG A 184 -4.36 -35.10 -6.90
CA ARG A 184 -5.26 -36.25 -6.69
C ARG A 184 -4.93 -36.95 -5.36
N PRO A 185 -5.94 -37.55 -4.70
CA PRO A 185 -5.81 -38.12 -3.36
C PRO A 185 -4.74 -39.20 -3.25
#